data_AF-A0A0M4GFK5-F1
#
_entry.id   AF-A0A0M4GFK5-F1
#
_cell.length_a   1.000
_cell.length_b   1.000
_cell.length_c   1.000
_cell.angle_alpha   90.00
_cell.angle_beta   90.00
_cell.angle_gamma   90.00
#
_symmetry.space_group_name_H-M   'P 1'
#
loop_
_entity.id
_entity.type
_entity.pdbx_description
1 polymer ?
#
loop_
_entity_poly.entity_id
_entity_poly.type
_entity_poly.pdbx_seq_one_letter_code
_entity_poly.pdbx_strand_id
1 'polypeptide(L)'
;MSEGDGAVRSGEFKTWRERLGLTISTMAALLGVSETTVKAWDKGRHRIPVGAAEEVELLRAYTRRCVDAVVDAATQAETPMVLVWHLTEEMPPGPARTLGATWWRAVAAAAQERVSGIAIGYAAELDEVTGSRDRTLSEAIGPSVLPPPK
;
A
#
# COMPACT_ATOMS: atom_id res chain seq x y z
N MET A 1 -0.41 9.17 35.77
CA MET A 1 0.08 7.99 35.01
C MET A 1 0.72 8.52 33.75
N SER A 2 2.02 8.29 33.59
CA SER A 2 2.90 8.99 32.64
C SER A 2 2.40 8.90 31.20
N GLU A 3 2.27 10.05 30.53
CA GLU A 3 2.26 10.13 29.07
C GLU A 3 3.55 9.48 28.56
N GLY A 4 3.42 8.38 27.85
CA GLY A 4 4.50 7.84 27.04
C GLY A 4 4.66 8.75 25.83
N ASP A 5 5.51 9.76 25.97
CA ASP A 5 6.15 10.59 24.94
C ASP A 5 5.99 10.00 23.53
N GLY A 6 5.29 10.71 22.63
CA GLY A 6 4.76 10.26 21.33
C GLY A 6 5.79 9.85 20.26
N ALA A 7 6.88 9.20 20.66
CA ALA A 7 7.92 8.66 19.81
C ALA A 7 7.56 7.24 19.34
N VAL A 8 7.40 7.10 18.02
CA VAL A 8 7.32 5.78 17.38
C VAL A 8 8.60 5.00 17.65
N ARG A 9 8.45 3.76 18.14
CA ARG A 9 9.58 2.88 18.40
C ARG A 9 10.13 2.35 17.07
N SER A 10 11.43 2.15 16.98
CA SER A 10 12.08 1.58 15.78
C SER A 10 11.49 0.25 15.31
N GLY A 11 11.17 -0.64 16.24
CA GLY A 11 10.49 -1.91 15.92
C GLY A 11 9.11 -1.68 15.31
N GLU A 12 8.33 -0.78 15.89
CA GLU A 12 7.00 -0.40 15.37
C GLU A 12 7.11 0.22 13.97
N PHE A 13 8.04 1.15 13.77
CA PHE A 13 8.30 1.76 12.45
C PHE A 13 8.64 0.72 11.40
N LYS A 14 9.58 -0.18 11.70
CA LYS A 14 10.00 -1.24 10.79
C LYS A 14 8.83 -2.18 10.45
N THR A 15 8.07 -2.60 11.47
CA THR A 15 6.88 -3.45 11.29
C THR A 15 5.87 -2.79 10.36
N TRP A 16 5.56 -1.50 10.55
CA TRP A 16 4.62 -0.82 9.67
C TRP A 16 5.16 -0.63 8.26
N ARG A 17 6.43 -0.24 8.11
CA ARG A 17 7.06 -0.12 6.78
C ARG A 17 6.98 -1.43 6.00
N GLU A 18 7.30 -2.55 6.65
CA GLU A 18 7.25 -3.89 6.05
C GLU A 18 5.81 -4.35 5.78
N ARG A 19 4.88 -4.13 6.72
CA ARG A 19 3.45 -4.46 6.53
C ARG A 19 2.84 -3.68 5.37
N LEU A 20 3.24 -2.43 5.17
CA LEU A 20 2.80 -1.59 4.05
C LEU A 20 3.51 -1.95 2.73
N GLY A 21 4.44 -2.92 2.72
CA GLY A 21 5.18 -3.28 1.51
C GLY A 21 6.17 -2.21 1.03
N LEU A 22 6.54 -1.26 1.90
CA LEU A 22 7.40 -0.14 1.53
C LEU A 22 8.88 -0.52 1.66
N THR A 23 9.62 -0.34 0.57
CA THR A 23 11.08 -0.50 0.60
C THR A 23 11.72 0.65 1.40
N ILE A 24 13.00 0.48 1.75
CA ILE A 24 13.77 1.55 2.37
C ILE A 24 13.87 2.77 1.44
N SER A 25 14.07 2.54 0.15
CA SER A 25 14.17 3.62 -0.85
C SER A 25 12.85 4.37 -1.00
N THR A 26 11.71 3.67 -1.06
CA THR A 26 10.38 4.29 -1.13
C THR A 26 10.10 5.10 0.14
N MET A 27 10.35 4.53 1.32
CA MET A 27 10.14 5.24 2.59
C MET A 27 11.05 6.48 2.71
N ALA A 28 12.30 6.38 2.29
CA ALA A 28 13.24 7.49 2.27
C ALA A 28 12.76 8.64 1.35
N ALA A 29 12.31 8.30 0.14
CA ALA A 29 11.76 9.25 -0.80
C ALA A 29 10.48 9.93 -0.27
N LEU A 30 9.57 9.17 0.35
CA LEU A 30 8.34 9.70 0.93
C LEU A 30 8.59 10.67 2.08
N LEU A 31 9.55 10.35 2.95
CA LEU A 31 9.87 11.17 4.13
C LEU A 31 10.89 12.28 3.85
N GLY A 32 11.40 12.40 2.62
CA GLY A 32 12.43 13.39 2.28
C GLY A 32 13.75 13.20 3.03
N VAL A 33 14.12 11.95 3.35
CA VAL A 33 15.36 11.60 4.07
C VAL A 33 16.23 10.64 3.27
N SER A 34 17.46 10.39 3.74
CA SER A 34 18.33 9.39 3.12
C SER A 34 17.91 7.96 3.46
N GLU A 35 18.22 6.98 2.59
CA GLU A 35 18.08 5.56 2.93
C GLU A 35 18.86 5.16 4.18
N THR A 36 20.03 5.79 4.40
CA THR A 36 20.87 5.55 5.58
C THR A 36 20.13 5.94 6.86
N THR A 37 19.37 7.03 6.82
CA THR A 37 18.50 7.49 7.92
C THR A 37 17.44 6.43 8.24
N VAL A 38 16.72 5.95 7.23
CA VAL A 38 15.70 4.89 7.40
C VAL A 38 16.33 3.59 7.92
N LYS A 39 17.47 3.17 7.37
CA LYS A 39 18.24 2.00 7.86
C LYS A 39 18.66 2.15 9.32
N ALA A 40 18.98 3.36 9.77
CA ALA A 40 19.36 3.63 11.14
C ALA A 40 18.15 3.60 12.09
N TRP A 41 17.00 4.13 11.66
CA TRP A 41 15.73 4.02 12.39
C TRP A 41 15.28 2.57 12.53
N ASP A 42 15.28 1.78 11.45
CA ASP A 42 14.93 0.35 11.48
C ASP A 42 15.79 -0.46 12.46
N LYS A 43 17.06 -0.08 12.63
CA LYS A 43 18.03 -0.74 13.52
C LYS A 43 18.00 -0.21 14.96
N GLY A 44 17.16 0.77 15.27
CA GLY A 44 17.13 1.39 16.60
C GLY A 44 18.35 2.25 16.92
N ARG A 45 19.15 2.64 15.92
CA ARG A 45 20.37 3.42 16.14
C ARG A 45 20.10 4.91 16.37
N HIS A 46 18.98 5.40 15.85
CA HIS A 46 18.54 6.79 16.04
C HIS A 46 17.06 6.82 16.40
N ARG A 47 16.69 7.80 17.23
CA ARG A 47 15.29 8.12 17.50
C ARG A 47 14.63 8.64 16.22
N ILE A 48 13.38 8.25 16.01
CA ILE A 48 12.57 8.75 14.90
C ILE A 48 12.05 10.14 15.29
N PRO A 49 12.30 11.18 14.49
CA PRO A 49 11.76 12.52 14.74
C PRO A 49 10.22 12.51 14.72
N VAL A 50 9.60 13.39 15.53
CA VAL A 50 8.13 13.48 15.64
C VAL A 50 7.48 13.71 14.27
N GLY A 51 8.00 14.64 13.45
CA GLY A 51 7.45 14.87 12.11
C GLY A 51 7.49 13.63 11.21
N ALA A 52 8.56 12.82 11.26
CA ALA A 52 8.63 11.58 10.50
C ALA A 52 7.62 10.53 11.02
N ALA A 53 7.37 10.51 12.34
CA ALA A 53 6.34 9.65 12.92
C ALA A 53 4.92 10.08 12.50
N GLU A 54 4.65 11.38 12.44
CA GLU A 54 3.37 11.95 11.96
C GLU A 54 3.12 11.59 10.49
N GLU A 55 4.13 11.75 9.63
CA GLU A 55 4.05 11.36 8.21
C GLU A 55 3.75 9.85 8.03
N VAL A 56 4.36 9.00 8.86
CA VAL A 56 4.06 7.55 8.86
C VAL A 56 2.61 7.29 9.28
N GLU A 57 2.07 8.00 10.26
CA GLU A 57 0.65 7.84 10.63
C GLU A 57 -0.29 8.33 9.53
N LEU A 58 0.03 9.43 8.86
CA LEU A 58 -0.72 9.90 7.69
C LEU A 58 -0.72 8.85 6.57
N LEU A 59 0.42 8.22 6.31
CA LEU A 59 0.54 7.14 5.33
C LEU A 59 -0.24 5.88 5.73
N ARG A 60 -0.22 5.51 7.02
CA ARG A 60 -1.04 4.42 7.56
C ARG A 60 -2.52 4.72 7.40
N ALA A 61 -2.95 5.94 7.73
CA ALA A 61 -4.32 6.40 7.56
C ALA A 61 -4.75 6.43 6.10
N TYR A 62 -3.87 6.86 5.19
CA TYR A 62 -4.13 6.82 3.75
C TYR A 62 -4.29 5.37 3.26
N THR A 63 -3.38 4.49 3.65
CA THR A 63 -3.46 3.07 3.27
C THR A 63 -4.75 2.41 3.76
N ARG A 64 -5.21 2.72 4.97
CA ARG A 64 -6.52 2.23 5.46
C ARG A 64 -7.67 2.66 4.54
N ARG A 65 -7.71 3.94 4.15
CA ARG A 65 -8.73 4.44 3.20
C ARG A 65 -8.63 3.79 1.82
N CYS A 66 -7.42 3.49 1.37
CA CYS A 66 -7.21 2.78 0.10
C CYS A 66 -7.75 1.34 0.18
N VAL A 67 -7.51 0.64 1.30
CA VAL A 67 -8.11 -0.68 1.54
C VAL A 67 -9.63 -0.59 1.59
N ASP A 68 -10.20 0.40 2.30
CA ASP A 68 -11.65 0.63 2.34
C ASP A 68 -12.22 0.82 0.93
N ALA A 69 -11.59 1.62 0.08
CA ALA A 69 -12.05 1.84 -1.29
C ALA A 69 -12.01 0.57 -2.16
N VAL A 70 -10.99 -0.28 -2.00
CA VAL A 70 -10.92 -1.58 -2.69
C VAL A 70 -11.99 -2.53 -2.16
N VAL A 71 -12.23 -2.55 -0.85
CA VAL A 71 -13.29 -3.33 -0.22
C VAL A 71 -14.66 -2.89 -0.73
N ASP A 72 -14.94 -1.59 -0.75
CA ASP A 72 -16.20 -1.04 -1.25
C ASP A 72 -16.42 -1.45 -2.72
N ALA A 73 -15.42 -1.27 -3.58
CA ALA A 73 -15.50 -1.71 -4.97
C ALA A 73 -15.74 -3.23 -5.10
N ALA A 74 -15.05 -4.04 -4.29
CA ALA A 74 -15.20 -5.50 -4.30
C ALA A 74 -16.59 -5.95 -3.83
N THR A 75 -17.20 -5.28 -2.85
CA THR A 75 -18.56 -5.63 -2.38
C THR A 75 -19.66 -5.35 -3.39
N GLN A 76 -19.42 -4.47 -4.37
CA GLN A 76 -20.37 -4.14 -5.42
C GLN A 76 -20.19 -5.00 -6.69
N ALA A 77 -19.10 -5.76 -6.78
CA ALA A 77 -18.81 -6.61 -7.93
C ALA A 77 -19.38 -8.02 -7.72
N GLU A 78 -19.96 -8.60 -8.78
CA GLU A 78 -20.45 -9.99 -8.76
C GLU A 78 -19.30 -11.00 -8.61
N THR A 79 -18.20 -10.76 -9.33
CA THR A 79 -16.95 -11.53 -9.26
C THR A 79 -15.77 -10.57 -9.03
N PRO A 80 -15.44 -10.24 -7.77
CA PRO A 80 -14.44 -9.22 -7.49
C PRO A 80 -13.02 -9.71 -7.84
N MET A 81 -12.32 -8.92 -8.65
CA MET A 81 -10.93 -9.16 -9.03
C MET A 81 -10.10 -7.93 -8.74
N VAL A 82 -8.89 -8.09 -8.23
CA VAL A 82 -7.92 -7.00 -8.05
C VAL A 82 -6.72 -7.26 -8.95
N LEU A 83 -6.47 -6.34 -9.89
CA LEU A 83 -5.33 -6.38 -10.78
C LEU A 83 -4.08 -5.91 -10.04
N VAL A 84 -3.01 -6.71 -10.07
CA VAL A 84 -1.69 -6.33 -9.54
C VAL A 84 -0.62 -6.31 -10.64
N TRP A 85 0.46 -5.59 -10.40
CA TRP A 85 1.60 -5.46 -11.32
C TRP A 85 2.83 -6.11 -10.71
N HIS A 86 3.78 -6.55 -11.54
CA HIS A 86 5.09 -6.98 -11.04
C HIS A 86 5.92 -5.75 -10.64
N LEU A 87 5.99 -4.79 -11.55
CA LEU A 87 6.88 -3.64 -11.49
C LEU A 87 6.10 -2.34 -11.32
N THR A 88 6.68 -1.39 -10.60
CA THR A 88 6.05 -0.08 -10.32
C THR A 88 5.91 0.75 -11.59
N GLU A 89 6.86 0.65 -12.51
CA GLU A 89 6.88 1.38 -13.76
C GLU A 89 5.73 1.03 -14.71
N GLU A 90 5.15 -0.17 -14.57
CA GLU A 90 4.01 -0.67 -15.35
C GLU A 90 2.66 -0.19 -14.81
N MET A 91 2.63 0.34 -13.58
CA MET A 91 1.41 0.83 -12.95
C MET A 91 0.93 2.13 -13.61
N PRO A 92 -0.39 2.38 -13.63
CA PRO A 92 -0.93 3.66 -14.07
C PRO A 92 -0.38 4.81 -13.20
N PRO A 93 -0.22 6.03 -13.75
CA PRO A 93 0.23 7.18 -12.97
C PRO A 93 -0.75 7.47 -11.84
N GLY A 94 -0.22 7.82 -10.66
CA GLY A 94 -1.03 8.14 -9.48
C GLY A 94 -0.37 7.70 -8.17
N PRO A 95 -1.06 7.87 -7.03
CA PRO A 95 -0.51 7.60 -5.70
C PRO A 95 0.03 6.17 -5.53
N ALA A 96 -0.67 5.17 -6.10
CA ALA A 96 -0.22 3.78 -6.03
C ALA A 96 1.14 3.56 -6.70
N ARG A 97 1.42 4.24 -7.81
CA ARG A 97 2.73 4.17 -8.49
C ARG A 97 3.82 4.82 -7.66
N THR A 98 3.52 5.92 -6.96
CA THR A 98 4.47 6.55 -6.03
C THR A 98 4.81 5.64 -4.85
N LEU A 99 3.82 4.93 -4.31
CA LEU A 99 3.99 4.00 -3.18
C LEU A 99 4.54 2.62 -3.62
N GLY A 100 4.37 2.28 -4.89
CA GLY A 100 4.98 1.13 -5.55
C GLY A 100 4.11 -0.12 -5.59
N ALA A 101 4.48 -1.04 -6.47
CA ALA A 101 3.73 -2.28 -6.71
C ALA A 101 3.63 -3.17 -5.47
N THR A 102 4.64 -3.18 -4.60
CA THR A 102 4.61 -3.94 -3.34
C THR A 102 3.60 -3.37 -2.35
N TRP A 103 3.46 -2.04 -2.26
CA TRP A 103 2.43 -1.41 -1.45
C TRP A 103 1.03 -1.73 -1.99
N TRP A 104 0.84 -1.66 -3.31
CA TRP A 104 -0.44 -2.00 -3.93
C TRP A 104 -0.85 -3.46 -3.67
N ARG A 105 0.09 -4.40 -3.76
CA ARG A 105 -0.15 -5.81 -3.38
C ARG A 105 -0.51 -5.96 -1.90
N ALA A 106 0.08 -5.17 -1.00
CA ALA A 106 -0.30 -5.17 0.41
C ALA A 106 -1.73 -4.65 0.63
N VAL A 107 -2.16 -3.62 -0.12
CA VAL A 107 -3.55 -3.13 -0.12
C VAL A 107 -4.51 -4.21 -0.61
N ALA A 108 -4.19 -4.87 -1.73
CA ALA A 108 -4.99 -5.96 -2.29
C ALA A 108 -5.15 -7.12 -1.30
N ALA A 109 -4.06 -7.55 -0.66
CA ALA A 109 -4.09 -8.60 0.35
C ALA A 109 -4.95 -8.22 1.57
N ALA A 110 -4.81 -7.00 2.08
CA ALA A 110 -5.63 -6.52 3.19
C ALA A 110 -7.11 -6.39 2.84
N ALA A 111 -7.46 -6.10 1.58
CA ALA A 111 -8.84 -6.12 1.12
C ALA A 111 -9.40 -7.55 1.03
N GLN A 112 -8.61 -8.51 0.55
CA GLN A 112 -8.98 -9.93 0.49
C GLN A 112 -9.19 -10.54 1.89
N GLU A 113 -8.48 -10.07 2.91
CA GLU A 113 -8.75 -10.43 4.31
C GLU A 113 -10.16 -9.99 4.79
N ARG A 114 -10.75 -8.96 4.17
CA ARG A 114 -12.07 -8.40 4.56
C ARG A 114 -13.21 -8.86 3.67
N VAL A 115 -12.94 -9.16 2.41
CA VAL A 115 -13.93 -9.65 1.44
C VAL A 115 -13.41 -10.97 0.88
N SER A 116 -13.98 -12.08 1.36
CA SER A 116 -13.68 -13.41 0.84
C SER A 116 -14.10 -13.52 -0.63
N GLY A 117 -13.27 -14.15 -1.45
CA GLY A 117 -13.57 -14.38 -2.87
C GLY A 117 -12.99 -13.35 -3.83
N ILE A 118 -12.30 -12.32 -3.34
CA ILE A 118 -11.46 -11.48 -4.21
C ILE A 118 -10.39 -12.36 -4.87
N ALA A 119 -10.42 -12.45 -6.20
CA ALA A 119 -9.29 -12.98 -6.97
C ALA A 119 -8.22 -11.89 -7.13
N ILE A 120 -6.99 -12.17 -6.73
CA ILE A 120 -5.85 -11.27 -6.93
C ILE A 120 -4.97 -11.90 -8.01
N GLY A 121 -4.66 -11.17 -9.08
CA GLY A 121 -3.86 -11.72 -10.16
C GLY A 121 -3.18 -10.64 -11.00
N TYR A 122 -2.15 -11.06 -11.72
CA TYR A 122 -1.59 -10.27 -12.81
C TYR A 122 -2.55 -10.26 -14.00
N ALA A 123 -2.39 -9.28 -14.89
CA ALA A 123 -3.32 -9.12 -16.00
C ALA A 123 -3.46 -10.41 -16.84
N ALA A 124 -2.35 -11.09 -17.16
CA ALA A 124 -2.40 -12.34 -17.92
C ALA A 124 -3.20 -13.46 -17.23
N GLU A 125 -3.11 -13.58 -15.90
CA GLU A 125 -3.86 -14.58 -15.13
C GLU A 125 -5.35 -14.25 -15.08
N LEU A 126 -5.69 -12.96 -14.95
CA LEU A 126 -7.08 -12.50 -14.96
C LEU A 126 -7.70 -12.55 -16.37
N ASP A 127 -6.89 -12.41 -17.42
CA ASP A 127 -7.33 -12.55 -18.81
C ASP A 127 -7.86 -13.96 -19.08
N GLU A 128 -7.31 -15.00 -18.44
CA GLU A 128 -7.82 -16.37 -18.52
C GLU A 128 -9.21 -16.51 -17.88
N VAL A 129 -9.52 -15.69 -16.88
CA VAL A 129 -10.82 -15.66 -16.18
C VAL A 129 -11.86 -14.84 -16.95
N THR A 130 -11.47 -13.66 -17.45
CA THR A 130 -12.38 -12.73 -18.14
C THR A 130 -12.53 -13.01 -19.63
N GLY A 131 -11.57 -13.74 -20.21
CA GLY A 131 -11.48 -14.08 -21.63
C GLY A 131 -10.79 -13.02 -22.50
N SER A 132 -10.42 -11.84 -21.96
CA SER A 132 -9.64 -10.85 -22.72
C SER A 132 -9.02 -9.75 -21.84
N ARG A 133 -7.93 -9.14 -22.34
CA ARG A 133 -7.27 -8.00 -21.69
C ARG A 133 -8.20 -6.81 -21.48
N ASP A 134 -8.99 -6.46 -22.47
CA ASP A 134 -9.88 -5.29 -22.39
C ASP A 134 -10.93 -5.47 -21.30
N ARG A 135 -11.49 -6.68 -21.18
CA ARG A 135 -12.44 -7.00 -20.10
C ARG A 135 -11.76 -6.94 -18.73
N THR A 136 -10.59 -7.56 -18.58
CA THR A 136 -9.80 -7.47 -17.34
C THR A 136 -9.57 -6.02 -16.92
N LEU A 137 -9.14 -5.15 -17.83
CA LEU A 137 -8.87 -3.74 -17.51
C LEU A 137 -10.14 -2.94 -17.18
N SER A 138 -11.29 -3.35 -17.71
CA SER A 138 -12.59 -2.70 -17.41
C SER A 138 -13.25 -3.21 -16.12
N GLU A 139 -13.06 -4.48 -15.76
CA GLU A 139 -13.78 -5.15 -14.68
C GLU A 139 -12.93 -5.30 -13.41
N ALA A 140 -11.61 -5.44 -13.54
CA ALA A 140 -10.73 -5.60 -12.38
C ALA A 140 -10.52 -4.28 -11.64
N ILE A 141 -10.56 -4.38 -10.31
CA ILE A 141 -10.28 -3.27 -9.41
C ILE A 141 -8.79 -2.95 -9.51
N GLY A 142 -8.49 -1.70 -9.87
CA GLY A 142 -7.14 -1.16 -9.95
C GLY A 142 -6.98 0.14 -9.17
N PRO A 143 -5.82 0.80 -9.26
CA PRO A 143 -5.53 2.05 -8.54
C PRO A 143 -6.49 3.22 -8.81
N SER A 144 -7.32 3.14 -9.84
CA SER A 144 -8.32 4.16 -10.17
C SER A 144 -9.40 4.33 -9.09
N VAL A 145 -9.62 3.34 -8.22
CA VAL A 145 -10.58 3.43 -7.11
C VAL A 145 -10.04 4.20 -5.91
N LEU A 146 -8.74 4.51 -5.90
CA LEU A 146 -8.10 5.08 -4.72
C LEU A 146 -8.54 6.52 -4.46
N PRO A 147 -8.81 6.88 -3.20
CA PRO A 147 -9.06 8.26 -2.85
C PRO A 147 -7.79 9.10 -3.04
N PRO A 148 -7.93 10.43 -3.21
CA PRO A 148 -6.78 11.31 -3.23
C PRO A 148 -6.01 11.24 -1.90
N PRO A 149 -4.67 11.42 -1.93
CA PRO A 149 -3.90 11.74 -0.73
C PRO A 149 -4.49 12.99 -0.06
N LYS A 150 -4.49 13.03 1.27
CA LYS A 150 -4.88 14.23 2.03
C LYS A 150 -3.66 15.08 2.29
#